data_AF-A0A7J5WDS9-F1
#
_entry.id   AF-A0A7J5WDS9-F1
#
_cell.length_a   1.000
_cell.length_b   1.000
_cell.length_c   1.000
_cell.angle_alpha   90.00
_cell.angle_beta   90.00
_cell.angle_gamma   90.00
#
_symmetry.space_group_name_H-M   'P 1'
#
loop_
_entity.id
_entity.type
_entity.pdbx_description
1 polymer ?
#
loop_
_entity_poly.entity_id
_entity_poly.type
_entity_poly.pdbx_seq_one_letter_code
_entity_poly.pdbx_strand_id
1 'polypeptide(L)'
;MNRVAEKRAVGYWTVVLAVFAILAAAHLFVLWVGWSRSVDVKGWWPFILAWGAAVSFIYAVAFSATVRVMRRADMWFVVGYTAALASLLAVAGYLAYTVEVDWLAVNSGTATLTVFQQIVHNELTPVAIYGAFLLVAILTGFVRRSRRWAPSTSRS
;
A
#
# COMPACT_ATOMS: atom_id res chain seq x y z
N MET A 1 29.86 -18.01 -28.05
CA MET A 1 29.52 -16.63 -27.63
C MET A 1 28.53 -16.69 -26.48
N ASN A 2 29.02 -16.74 -25.24
CA ASN A 2 28.19 -16.76 -24.03
C ASN A 2 27.78 -15.32 -23.69
N ARG A 3 26.57 -14.90 -24.08
CA ARG A 3 25.94 -13.73 -23.47
C ARG A 3 25.46 -14.15 -22.08
N VAL A 4 26.35 -14.09 -21.10
CA VAL A 4 25.97 -14.00 -19.70
C VAL A 4 25.20 -12.69 -19.60
N ALA A 5 23.87 -12.78 -19.67
CA ALA A 5 22.99 -11.66 -19.41
C ALA A 5 23.22 -11.24 -17.96
N GLU A 6 24.09 -10.24 -17.79
CA GLU A 6 24.36 -9.60 -16.53
C GLU A 6 23.04 -8.97 -16.07
N LYS A 7 22.31 -9.68 -15.20
CA LYS A 7 21.12 -9.15 -14.54
C LYS A 7 21.60 -7.98 -13.68
N ARG A 8 21.61 -6.77 -14.25
CA ARG A 8 21.89 -5.54 -13.50
C ARG A 8 20.98 -5.54 -12.28
N ALA A 9 21.59 -5.50 -11.11
CA ALA A 9 20.85 -5.38 -9.86
C ALA A 9 19.97 -4.13 -9.95
N VAL A 10 18.67 -4.30 -9.73
CA VAL A 10 17.72 -3.17 -9.73
C VAL A 10 18.14 -2.19 -8.63
N GLY A 11 18.35 -0.93 -9.01
CA GLY A 11 18.78 0.11 -8.08
C GLY A 11 17.72 0.38 -7.00
N TYR A 12 18.16 0.72 -5.80
CA TYR A 12 17.27 1.07 -4.68
C TYR A 12 16.22 2.12 -5.08
N TRP A 13 16.68 3.21 -5.70
CA TRP A 13 15.80 4.29 -6.15
C TRP A 13 14.81 3.86 -7.25
N THR A 14 15.17 2.89 -8.08
CA THR A 14 14.26 2.33 -9.07
C THR A 14 13.07 1.63 -8.40
N VAL A 15 13.33 0.90 -7.31
CA VAL A 15 12.27 0.25 -6.51
C VAL A 15 11.41 1.30 -5.81
N VAL A 16 12.03 2.30 -5.18
CA VAL A 16 11.30 3.41 -4.52
C VAL A 16 10.37 4.10 -5.51
N LEU A 17 10.88 4.51 -6.67
CA LEU A 17 10.11 5.24 -7.67
C LEU A 17 8.97 4.39 -8.25
N ALA A 18 9.19 3.09 -8.50
CA ALA A 18 8.13 2.22 -8.99
C ALA A 18 7.03 2.01 -7.95
N VAL A 19 7.39 1.77 -6.68
CA VAL A 19 6.42 1.60 -5.59
C VAL A 19 5.62 2.89 -5.40
N PHE A 20 6.31 4.04 -5.38
CA PHE A 20 5.68 5.35 -5.28
C PHE A 20 4.73 5.61 -6.45
N ALA A 21 5.13 5.36 -7.69
CA ALA A 21 4.30 5.59 -8.87
C ALA A 21 3.00 4.76 -8.84
N ILE A 22 3.09 3.49 -8.45
CA ILE A 22 1.92 2.61 -8.34
C ILE A 22 0.94 3.12 -7.28
N LEU A 23 1.45 3.51 -6.11
CA LEU A 23 0.61 4.03 -5.01
C LEU A 23 0.04 5.41 -5.33
N ALA A 24 0.82 6.29 -5.95
CA ALA A 24 0.37 7.59 -6.41
C ALA A 24 -0.77 7.46 -7.43
N ALA A 25 -0.68 6.50 -8.35
CA ALA A 25 -1.77 6.20 -9.29
C ALA A 25 -3.07 5.77 -8.56
N ALA A 26 -2.97 4.97 -7.51
CA ALA A 26 -4.13 4.59 -6.70
C ALA A 26 -4.74 5.78 -5.96
N HIS A 27 -3.92 6.68 -5.40
CA HIS A 27 -4.42 7.90 -4.76
C HIS A 27 -5.05 8.88 -5.75
N LEU A 28 -4.51 9.00 -6.97
CA LEU A 28 -5.14 9.77 -8.04
C LEU A 28 -6.51 9.19 -8.42
N PHE A 29 -6.63 7.87 -8.49
CA PHE A 29 -7.92 7.22 -8.73
C PHE A 29 -8.92 7.52 -7.61
N VAL A 30 -8.54 7.33 -6.35
CA VAL A 30 -9.40 7.63 -5.19
C VAL A 30 -9.80 9.11 -5.17
N LEU A 31 -8.86 10.01 -5.46
CA LEU A 31 -9.13 11.43 -5.55
C LEU A 31 -10.13 11.74 -6.66
N TRP A 32 -10.01 11.11 -7.82
CA TRP A 32 -10.95 11.28 -8.93
C TRP A 32 -12.36 10.80 -8.56
N VAL A 33 -12.48 9.65 -7.88
CA VAL A 33 -13.76 9.17 -7.36
C VAL A 33 -14.33 10.15 -6.35
N GLY A 34 -13.55 10.58 -5.36
CA GLY A 34 -13.97 11.54 -4.34
C GLY A 34 -14.37 12.88 -4.95
N TRP A 35 -13.60 13.38 -5.93
CA TRP A 35 -13.90 14.60 -6.67
C TRP A 35 -15.25 14.51 -7.39
N SER A 36 -15.58 13.36 -7.98
CA SER A 36 -16.84 13.16 -8.68
C SER A 36 -18.07 13.13 -7.76
N ARG A 37 -17.89 12.76 -6.48
CA ARG A 37 -18.99 12.49 -5.53
C ARG A 37 -19.08 13.41 -4.32
N SER A 38 -18.03 14.14 -3.98
CA SER A 38 -17.98 14.99 -2.78
C SER A 38 -17.58 16.42 -3.12
N VAL A 39 -18.34 17.38 -2.61
CA VAL A 39 -18.04 18.82 -2.72
C VAL A 39 -16.81 19.18 -1.88
N ASP A 40 -16.65 18.55 -0.72
CA ASP A 40 -15.51 18.80 0.17
C ASP A 40 -14.20 18.39 -0.50
N VAL A 41 -14.17 17.23 -1.17
CA VAL A 41 -12.98 16.81 -1.92
C VAL A 41 -12.63 17.82 -3.01
N LYS A 42 -13.62 18.50 -3.61
CA LYS A 42 -13.34 19.53 -4.61
C LYS A 42 -12.61 20.75 -4.04
N GLY A 43 -12.90 21.12 -2.79
CA GLY A 43 -12.21 22.21 -2.10
C GLY A 43 -10.82 21.82 -1.62
N TRP A 44 -10.65 20.56 -1.19
CA TRP A 44 -9.45 20.10 -0.47
C TRP A 44 -8.54 19.18 -1.29
N TRP A 45 -8.81 18.99 -2.57
CA TRP A 45 -8.08 18.06 -3.44
C TRP A 45 -6.54 18.23 -3.43
N PRO A 46 -5.95 19.45 -3.39
CA PRO A 46 -4.50 19.58 -3.44
C PRO A 46 -3.88 19.05 -2.15
N PHE A 47 -4.55 19.30 -1.02
CA PHE A 47 -4.11 18.84 0.29
C PHE A 47 -4.24 17.32 0.42
N ILE A 48 -5.37 16.76 -0.02
CA ILE A 48 -5.59 15.30 -0.03
C ILE A 48 -4.53 14.61 -0.90
N LEU A 49 -4.24 15.16 -2.08
CA LEU A 49 -3.23 14.62 -3.00
C LEU A 49 -1.81 14.72 -2.41
N ALA A 50 -1.45 15.88 -1.85
CA ALA A 50 -0.15 16.10 -1.23
C ALA A 50 0.07 15.15 -0.05
N TRP A 51 -0.94 14.99 0.80
CA TRP A 51 -0.89 14.05 1.92
C TRP A 51 -0.74 12.60 1.45
N GLY A 52 -1.57 12.17 0.49
CA GLY A 52 -1.47 10.83 -0.09
C GLY A 52 -0.10 10.56 -0.72
N ALA A 53 0.43 11.54 -1.46
CA ALA A 53 1.77 11.44 -2.05
C ALA A 53 2.86 11.31 -0.98
N ALA A 54 2.79 12.11 0.09
CA ALA A 54 3.74 12.01 1.20
C ALA A 54 3.72 10.63 1.87
N VAL A 55 2.52 10.10 2.17
CA VAL A 55 2.36 8.75 2.75
C VAL A 55 2.89 7.68 1.82
N SER A 56 2.55 7.75 0.53
CA SER A 56 3.03 6.81 -0.50
C SER A 56 4.55 6.82 -0.61
N PHE A 57 5.17 8.00 -0.53
CA PHE A 57 6.62 8.15 -0.60
C PHE A 57 7.31 7.56 0.64
N ILE A 58 6.80 7.87 1.84
CA ILE A 58 7.29 7.30 3.11
C ILE A 58 7.21 5.77 3.06
N TYR A 59 6.06 5.23 2.63
CA TYR A 59 5.89 3.79 2.47
C TYR A 59 6.88 3.22 1.45
N ALA A 60 7.04 3.84 0.29
CA ALA A 60 7.95 3.38 -0.75
C ALA A 60 9.41 3.30 -0.26
N VAL A 61 9.86 4.29 0.51
CA VAL A 61 11.18 4.29 1.15
C VAL A 61 11.30 3.15 2.16
N ALA A 62 10.34 3.01 3.09
CA ALA A 62 10.35 1.96 4.10
C ALA A 62 10.35 0.56 3.48
N PHE A 63 9.42 0.31 2.54
CA PHE A 63 9.32 -0.96 1.82
C PHE A 63 10.60 -1.29 1.03
N SER A 64 11.17 -0.30 0.34
CA SER A 64 12.42 -0.49 -0.43
C SER A 64 13.60 -0.81 0.47
N ALA A 65 13.68 -0.21 1.66
CA ALA A 65 14.71 -0.52 2.65
C ALA A 65 14.57 -1.99 3.13
N THR A 66 13.35 -2.42 3.44
CA THR A 66 13.02 -3.80 3.80
C THR A 66 13.40 -4.79 2.70
N VAL A 67 13.03 -4.50 1.45
CA VAL A 67 13.38 -5.31 0.27
C VAL A 67 14.90 -5.41 0.06
N ARG A 68 15.63 -4.30 0.23
CA ARG A 68 17.09 -4.26 0.08
C ARG A 68 17.79 -5.20 1.06
N VAL A 69 17.32 -5.26 2.31
CA VAL A 69 17.85 -6.18 3.34
C VAL A 69 17.69 -7.64 2.92
N MET A 70 16.64 -7.98 2.17
CA MET A 70 16.39 -9.36 1.69
C MET A 70 17.27 -9.77 0.50
N ARG A 71 18.04 -8.83 -0.09
CA ARG A 71 19.00 -9.03 -1.20
C ARG A 71 18.47 -9.71 -2.47
N ARG A 72 17.16 -9.90 -2.64
CA ARG A 72 16.53 -10.48 -3.86
C ARG A 72 15.02 -10.22 -3.92
N ALA A 73 14.59 -8.99 -4.15
CA ALA A 73 13.25 -8.82 -4.72
C ALA A 73 13.39 -8.72 -6.23
N ASP A 74 12.77 -9.66 -6.93
CA ASP A 74 12.49 -9.50 -8.34
C ASP A 74 11.58 -8.27 -8.49
N MET A 75 11.83 -7.46 -9.53
CA MET A 75 10.99 -6.31 -9.82
C MET A 75 9.54 -6.73 -10.03
N TRP A 76 9.29 -7.91 -10.60
CA TRP A 76 7.95 -8.47 -10.74
C TRP A 76 7.25 -8.69 -9.40
N PHE A 77 7.99 -9.17 -8.39
CA PHE A 77 7.45 -9.33 -7.05
C PHE A 77 7.10 -7.98 -6.43
N VAL A 78 8.00 -6.98 -6.55
CA VAL A 78 7.75 -5.61 -6.06
C VAL A 78 6.48 -5.05 -6.68
N VAL A 79 6.39 -5.08 -8.01
CA VAL A 79 5.25 -4.54 -8.74
C VAL A 79 3.96 -5.27 -8.38
N GLY A 80 3.97 -6.61 -8.36
CA GLY A 80 2.78 -7.39 -7.99
C GLY A 80 2.32 -7.15 -6.55
N TYR A 81 3.27 -7.10 -5.62
CA TYR A 81 3.00 -6.84 -4.21
C TYR A 81 2.41 -5.44 -3.98
N THR A 82 3.03 -4.43 -4.59
CA THR A 82 2.54 -3.05 -4.50
C THR A 82 1.24 -2.85 -5.26
N ALA A 83 1.03 -3.52 -6.40
CA ALA A 83 -0.24 -3.47 -7.13
C ALA A 83 -1.39 -4.05 -6.31
N ALA A 84 -1.18 -5.13 -5.55
CA ALA A 84 -2.17 -5.67 -4.64
C ALA A 84 -2.53 -4.67 -3.52
N LEU A 85 -1.52 -4.04 -2.91
CA LEU A 85 -1.71 -2.98 -1.92
C LEU A 85 -2.49 -1.79 -2.51
N ALA A 86 -2.07 -1.30 -3.67
CA ALA A 86 -2.69 -0.20 -4.38
C ALA A 86 -4.15 -0.50 -4.73
N SER A 87 -4.45 -1.73 -5.17
CA SER A 87 -5.81 -2.18 -5.46
C SER A 87 -6.68 -2.16 -4.21
N LEU A 88 -6.16 -2.66 -3.08
CA LEU A 88 -6.90 -2.66 -1.82
C LEU A 88 -7.17 -1.24 -1.31
N LEU A 89 -6.19 -0.34 -1.41
CA LEU A 89 -6.37 1.08 -1.07
C LEU A 89 -7.37 1.77 -2.00
N ALA A 90 -7.33 1.47 -3.29
CA ALA A 90 -8.29 1.98 -4.27
C ALA A 90 -9.72 1.52 -3.97
N VAL A 91 -9.90 0.25 -3.63
CA VAL A 91 -11.20 -0.32 -3.22
C VAL A 91 -11.68 0.33 -1.92
N ALA A 92 -10.81 0.44 -0.91
CA ALA A 92 -11.17 1.08 0.36
C ALA A 92 -11.60 2.54 0.17
N GLY A 93 -10.83 3.32 -0.60
CA GLY A 93 -11.17 4.71 -0.92
C GLY A 93 -12.44 4.83 -1.77
N TYR A 94 -12.63 3.94 -2.75
CA TYR A 94 -13.86 3.89 -3.52
C TYR A 94 -15.08 3.63 -2.62
N LEU A 95 -14.99 2.67 -1.71
CA LEU A 95 -16.07 2.37 -0.75
C LEU A 95 -16.36 3.57 0.15
N ALA A 96 -15.34 4.29 0.62
CA ALA A 96 -15.51 5.48 1.46
C ALA A 96 -16.34 6.58 0.76
N TYR A 97 -16.25 6.69 -0.57
CA TYR A 97 -17.03 7.67 -1.35
C TYR A 97 -18.33 7.13 -1.95
N THR A 98 -18.58 5.82 -1.88
CA THR A 98 -19.76 5.19 -2.49
C THR A 98 -20.74 4.60 -1.50
N VAL A 99 -20.29 4.23 -0.30
CA VAL A 99 -21.14 3.76 0.79
C VAL A 99 -21.72 4.98 1.50
N GLU A 100 -22.97 5.28 1.18
CA GLU A 100 -23.72 6.35 1.83
C GLU A 100 -23.99 6.02 3.30
N VAL A 101 -23.86 7.04 4.14
CA VAL A 101 -24.13 7.00 5.57
C VAL A 101 -24.99 8.19 5.90
N ASP A 102 -26.13 7.94 6.55
CA ASP A 102 -26.93 9.00 7.13
C ASP A 102 -26.27 9.49 8.42
N TRP A 103 -25.35 10.43 8.25
CA TRP A 103 -24.63 11.05 9.35
C TRP A 103 -25.55 11.80 10.31
N LEU A 104 -26.71 12.28 9.84
CA LEU A 104 -27.69 12.94 10.71
C LEU A 104 -28.35 11.93 11.65
N ALA A 105 -28.76 10.76 11.12
CA ALA A 105 -29.31 9.70 11.94
C ALA A 105 -28.29 9.14 12.94
N VAL A 106 -27.03 8.99 12.53
CA VAL A 106 -25.93 8.55 13.41
C VAL A 106 -25.65 9.57 14.51
N ASN A 107 -25.53 10.86 14.17
CA ASN A 107 -25.21 11.91 15.14
C ASN A 107 -26.38 12.23 16.10
N SER A 108 -27.62 12.00 15.67
CA SER A 108 -28.81 12.11 16.52
C SER A 108 -29.05 10.88 17.41
N GLY A 109 -28.24 9.82 17.28
CA GLY A 109 -28.39 8.57 18.02
C GLY A 109 -29.58 7.72 17.57
N THR A 110 -30.20 8.04 16.45
CA THR A 110 -31.36 7.31 15.90
C THR A 110 -30.94 6.09 15.06
N ALA A 111 -29.69 6.05 14.61
CA ALA A 111 -29.08 4.91 13.94
C ALA A 111 -27.65 4.66 14.44
N THR A 112 -27.17 3.41 14.32
CA THR A 112 -25.78 3.06 14.56
C THR A 112 -25.13 2.60 13.27
N LEU A 113 -23.85 2.93 13.09
CA LEU A 113 -23.08 2.43 11.96
C LEU A 113 -22.92 0.92 12.05
N THR A 114 -23.16 0.24 10.94
CA THR A 114 -22.78 -1.18 10.82
C THR A 114 -21.26 -1.33 10.91
N VAL A 115 -20.78 -2.51 11.32
CA VAL A 115 -19.33 -2.81 11.40
C VAL A 115 -18.62 -2.51 10.07
N PHE A 116 -19.26 -2.84 8.95
CA PHE A 116 -18.71 -2.55 7.63
C PHE A 116 -18.59 -1.05 7.37
N GLN A 117 -19.63 -0.25 7.64
CA GLN A 117 -19.58 1.20 7.50
C GLN A 117 -18.54 1.84 8.42
N GLN A 118 -18.41 1.33 9.66
CA GLN A 118 -17.37 1.77 10.57
C GLN A 118 -15.98 1.52 9.98
N ILE A 119 -15.71 0.35 9.42
CA ILE A 119 -14.41 0.04 8.79
C ILE A 119 -14.17 0.95 7.57
N VAL A 120 -15.17 1.13 6.72
CA VAL A 120 -15.06 1.91 5.48
C VAL A 120 -14.76 3.39 5.78
N HIS A 121 -15.40 3.96 6.81
CA HIS A 121 -15.26 5.37 7.16
C HIS A 121 -14.23 5.65 8.26
N ASN A 122 -13.49 4.63 8.72
CA ASN A 122 -12.43 4.81 9.72
C ASN A 122 -11.14 5.32 9.07
N GLU A 123 -10.63 6.45 9.55
CA GLU A 123 -9.38 7.07 9.10
C GLU A 123 -8.14 6.17 9.29
N LEU A 124 -8.22 5.21 10.22
CA LEU A 124 -7.15 4.24 10.48
C LEU A 124 -7.12 3.08 9.49
N THR A 125 -8.19 2.86 8.71
CA THR A 125 -8.26 1.72 7.77
C THR A 125 -7.15 1.76 6.72
N PRO A 126 -6.89 2.87 6.01
CA PRO A 126 -5.76 2.97 5.08
C PRO A 126 -4.40 2.77 5.76
N VAL A 127 -4.24 3.30 6.98
CA VAL A 127 -3.00 3.15 7.77
C VAL A 127 -2.78 1.69 8.14
N ALA A 128 -3.82 0.99 8.57
CA ALA A 128 -3.78 -0.43 8.90
C ALA A 128 -3.46 -1.28 7.67
N ILE A 129 -4.01 -0.95 6.49
CA ILE A 129 -3.69 -1.62 5.22
C ILE A 129 -2.20 -1.46 4.89
N TYR A 130 -1.67 -0.24 4.92
CA TYR A 130 -0.23 0.00 4.72
C TYR A 130 0.62 -0.76 5.74
N GLY A 131 0.29 -0.66 7.02
CA GLY A 131 1.01 -1.31 8.11
C GLY A 131 1.02 -2.83 7.99
N ALA A 132 -0.11 -3.45 7.65
CA ALA A 132 -0.23 -4.89 7.46
C ALA A 132 0.64 -5.39 6.30
N PHE A 133 0.63 -4.68 5.17
CA PHE A 133 1.51 -5.03 4.04
C PHE A 133 2.99 -4.84 4.40
N LEU A 134 3.34 -3.73 5.05
CA LEU A 134 4.73 -3.54 5.48
C LEU A 134 5.18 -4.65 6.44
N LEU A 135 4.32 -5.04 7.40
CA LEU A 135 4.59 -6.11 8.35
C LEU A 135 4.75 -7.46 7.64
N VAL A 136 3.88 -7.81 6.69
CA VAL A 136 4.00 -9.03 5.88
C VAL A 136 5.32 -9.04 5.10
N ALA A 137 5.71 -7.92 4.52
CA ALA A 137 7.00 -7.80 3.85
C ALA A 137 8.16 -8.06 4.83
N ILE A 138 8.15 -7.41 6.00
CA ILE A 138 9.16 -7.59 7.05
C ILE A 138 9.24 -9.05 7.52
N LEU A 139 8.11 -9.66 7.89
CA LEU A 139 8.03 -11.05 8.38
C LEU A 139 8.54 -12.04 7.32
N THR A 140 8.15 -11.83 6.05
CA THR A 140 8.63 -12.64 4.94
C THR A 140 10.14 -12.56 4.81
N GLY A 141 10.73 -11.37 5.03
CA GLY A 141 12.18 -11.19 5.08
C GLY A 141 12.85 -11.95 6.22
N PHE A 142 12.29 -11.85 7.43
CA PHE A 142 12.83 -12.56 8.60
C PHE A 142 12.82 -14.08 8.40
N VAL A 143 11.70 -14.66 7.97
CA VAL A 143 11.58 -16.10 7.70
C VAL A 143 12.57 -16.57 6.63
N ARG A 144 12.78 -15.76 5.59
CA ARG A 144 13.76 -16.10 4.54
C ARG A 144 15.19 -15.97 5.02
N ARG A 145 15.48 -15.02 5.91
CA ARG A 145 16.79 -14.86 6.52
C ARG A 145 17.09 -16.08 7.40
N SER A 146 16.21 -16.47 8.31
CA SER A 146 16.42 -17.60 9.22
C SER A 146 16.67 -18.92 8.46
N ARG A 147 15.96 -19.17 7.36
CA ARG A 147 16.19 -20.36 6.50
C ARG A 147 17.57 -20.41 5.84
N ARG A 148 18.26 -19.28 5.62
CA ARG A 148 19.63 -19.27 5.07
C ARG A 148 20.70 -19.59 6.12
N TRP A 149 20.37 -19.45 7.40
CA TRP A 149 21.31 -19.71 8.50
C TRP A 149 21.09 -21.06 9.17
N ALA A 150 20.10 -21.85 8.75
CA ALA A 150 20.01 -23.25 9.15
C ALA A 150 21.17 -24.00 8.48
N PRO A 151 22.21 -24.43 9.23
CA PRO A 151 23.24 -25.27 8.66
C PRO A 151 22.59 -26.53 8.13
N SER A 152 23.03 -27.01 6.97
CA SER A 152 22.66 -28.33 6.46
C SER A 152 23.19 -29.39 7.44
N THR A 153 22.42 -29.68 8.48
CA THR A 153 22.62 -30.88 9.27
C THR A 153 22.27 -32.06 8.38
N SER A 154 23.36 -32.73 7.96
CA SER A 154 23.45 -34.10 7.46
C SER A 154 22.54 -34.53 6.30
N ARG A 155 23.20 -34.88 5.18
CA ARG A 155 23.09 -36.26 4.70
C ARG A 155 24.49 -36.81 4.45
N SER A 156 24.86 -37.72 5.34
CA SER A 156 25.89 -38.76 5.20
C SER A 156 25.68 -39.59 3.95
#